data_AF-A0A9W3Z0M6-F1
#
_entry.id   AF-A0A9W3Z0M6-F1
#
_cell.length_a   1.000
_cell.length_b   1.000
_cell.length_c   1.000
_cell.angle_alpha   90.00
_cell.angle_beta   90.00
_cell.angle_gamma   90.00
#
_symmetry.space_group_name_H-M   'P 1'
#
loop_
_entity.id
_entity.type
_entity.pdbx_description
1 polymer ?
#
loop_
_entity_poly.entity_id
_entity_poly.type
_entity_poly.pdbx_seq_one_letter_code
_entity_poly.pdbx_strand_id
1 'polypeptide(L)'
;MWHNLKKNHIWLILALETYGLAIYFILKHSTGIFMPPGSVLDFLDDPPFILALGIAGTLALIYALWDVHHLFYKPLMTGVLSFVWLMFFGAFLFQDWRNGVLGPQSLLASSVLLIMLGEILVRRG
;
A
#
# COMPACT_ATOMS: atom_id res chain seq x y z
N MET A 1 -0.44 -22.84 -9.46
CA MET A 1 -0.88 -21.43 -9.47
C MET A 1 -2.20 -21.21 -8.75
N TRP A 2 -3.33 -21.78 -9.19
CA TRP A 2 -4.66 -21.54 -8.57
C TRP A 2 -4.76 -21.89 -7.08
N HIS A 3 -4.07 -22.97 -6.66
CA HIS A 3 -4.02 -23.40 -5.26
C HIS A 3 -3.28 -22.40 -4.35
N ASN A 4 -2.26 -21.72 -4.89
CA ASN A 4 -1.47 -20.71 -4.16
C ASN A 4 -2.22 -19.39 -4.08
N LEU A 5 -2.95 -19.02 -5.13
CA LEU A 5 -3.84 -17.85 -5.13
C LEU A 5 -4.93 -17.97 -4.07
N LYS A 6 -5.53 -19.16 -3.89
CA LYS A 6 -6.49 -19.39 -2.80
C LYS A 6 -5.85 -19.34 -1.41
N LYS A 7 -4.60 -19.83 -1.27
CA LYS A 7 -3.87 -19.85 0.01
C LYS A 7 -3.33 -18.47 0.42
N ASN A 8 -2.90 -17.66 -0.55
CA ASN A 8 -2.29 -16.34 -0.37
C ASN A 8 -3.20 -15.20 -0.86
N HIS A 9 -4.52 -15.43 -0.92
CA HIS A 9 -5.53 -14.50 -1.42
C HIS A 9 -5.45 -13.11 -0.77
N ILE A 10 -5.16 -13.04 0.53
CA ILE A 10 -5.02 -11.77 1.27
C ILE A 10 -3.86 -10.93 0.70
N TRP A 11 -2.74 -11.57 0.34
CA TRP A 11 -1.60 -10.91 -0.28
C TRP A 11 -1.88 -10.43 -1.70
N LEU A 12 -2.75 -11.12 -2.42
CA LEU A 12 -3.24 -10.68 -3.72
C LEU A 12 -4.08 -9.41 -3.58
N ILE A 13 -5.02 -9.37 -2.64
CA ILE A 13 -5.84 -8.18 -2.37
C ILE A 13 -4.93 -7.01 -2.00
N LEU A 14 -3.99 -7.21 -1.07
CA LEU A 14 -3.04 -6.18 -0.66
C LEU A 14 -2.20 -5.65 -1.83
N ALA A 15 -1.74 -6.54 -2.72
CA ALA A 15 -1.02 -6.13 -3.93
C ALA A 15 -1.92 -5.29 -4.85
N LEU A 16 -3.18 -5.71 -5.04
CA LEU A 16 -4.14 -5.01 -5.89
C LEU A 16 -4.53 -3.64 -5.33
N GLU A 17 -4.70 -3.52 -4.01
CA GLU A 17 -4.92 -2.23 -3.33
C GLU A 17 -3.72 -1.30 -3.49
N THR A 18 -2.51 -1.85 -3.36
CA THR A 18 -1.25 -1.11 -3.56
C THR A 18 -1.13 -0.62 -5.01
N TYR A 19 -1.44 -1.46 -6.00
CA TYR A 19 -1.51 -1.02 -7.41
C TYR A 19 -2.63 -0.03 -7.68
N GLY A 20 -3.81 -0.21 -7.09
CA GLY A 20 -4.94 0.70 -7.24
C GLY A 20 -4.60 2.10 -6.72
N LEU A 21 -3.88 2.18 -5.61
CA LEU A 21 -3.40 3.43 -5.04
C LEU A 21 -2.30 4.08 -5.91
N ALA A 22 -1.38 3.29 -6.46
CA ALA A 22 -0.39 3.78 -7.42
C ALA A 22 -1.03 4.33 -8.70
N ILE A 23 -2.00 3.62 -9.27
CA ILE A 23 -2.76 4.05 -10.45
C ILE A 23 -3.57 5.31 -10.13
N TYR A 24 -4.18 5.40 -8.94
CA TYR A 24 -4.90 6.58 -8.50
C TYR A 24 -4.00 7.83 -8.51
N PHE A 25 -2.78 7.72 -7.98
CA PHE A 25 -1.80 8.81 -8.02
C PHE A 25 -1.38 9.16 -9.44
N ILE A 26 -1.06 8.17 -10.28
CA ILE A 26 -0.73 8.40 -11.69
C ILE A 26 -1.84 9.16 -12.43
N LEU A 27 -3.11 8.80 -12.20
CA LEU A 27 -4.26 9.48 -12.80
C LEU A 27 -4.44 10.91 -12.24
N LYS A 28 -4.24 11.10 -10.93
CA LYS A 28 -4.34 12.41 -10.30
C LYS A 28 -3.23 13.35 -10.79
N HIS A 29 -2.01 12.85 -10.90
CA HIS A 29 -0.87 13.54 -11.49
C HIS A 29 -1.12 13.89 -12.97
N SER A 30 -1.60 12.92 -13.74
CA SER A 30 -1.86 13.08 -15.19
C SER A 30 -3.01 14.03 -15.52
N THR A 31 -3.92 14.30 -14.59
CA THR A 31 -5.05 15.22 -14.82
C THR A 31 -4.66 16.69 -14.65
N GLY A 32 -3.43 17.00 -14.22
CA GLY A 32 -2.91 18.38 -14.18
C GLY A 32 -3.72 19.32 -13.28
N ILE A 33 -4.53 18.77 -12.36
CA ILE A 33 -5.35 19.55 -11.44
C ILE A 33 -4.42 20.03 -10.32
N PHE A 34 -3.75 21.15 -10.58
CA PHE A 34 -3.07 21.97 -9.58
C PHE A 34 -4.08 22.46 -8.54
N MET A 35 -4.49 21.58 -7.62
CA MET A 35 -5.14 21.97 -6.37
C MET A 35 -4.11 22.68 -5.48
N PRO A 36 -4.54 23.60 -4.61
CA PRO A 36 -3.71 24.69 -4.10
C PRO A 36 -2.42 24.17 -3.44
N PRO A 37 -1.29 24.85 -3.68
CA PRO A 37 0.04 24.35 -3.35
C PRO A 37 0.17 24.08 -1.85
N GLY A 38 0.69 22.91 -1.52
CA GLY A 38 1.11 22.56 -0.17
C GLY A 38 0.30 21.44 0.49
N SER A 39 -0.37 20.58 -0.27
CA SER A 39 -0.92 19.35 0.30
C SER A 39 0.21 18.32 0.43
N VAL A 40 0.30 17.57 1.53
CA VAL A 40 1.33 16.50 1.69
C VAL A 40 1.14 15.40 0.63
N LEU A 41 -0.03 15.36 0.00
CA LEU A 41 -0.30 14.58 -1.18
C LEU A 41 0.58 14.96 -2.37
N ASP A 42 0.99 16.22 -2.51
CA ASP A 42 1.86 16.67 -3.61
C ASP A 42 3.26 16.05 -3.48
N PHE A 43 3.73 15.83 -2.25
CA PHE A 43 5.00 15.15 -1.97
C PHE A 43 4.91 13.63 -2.16
N LEU A 44 3.74 13.03 -1.92
CA LEU A 44 3.51 11.61 -2.18
C LEU A 44 3.25 11.30 -3.66
N ASP A 45 2.77 12.27 -4.43
CA ASP A 45 2.56 12.18 -5.87
C ASP A 45 3.88 12.33 -6.65
N ASP A 46 4.99 12.55 -5.95
CA ASP A 46 6.32 12.59 -6.56
C ASP A 46 6.72 11.21 -7.13
N PRO A 47 7.33 11.16 -8.33
CA PRO A 47 7.72 9.94 -9.03
C PRO A 47 8.41 8.84 -8.19
N PRO A 48 9.34 9.13 -7.26
CA PRO A 48 9.99 8.11 -6.44
C PRO A 48 9.03 7.35 -5.50
N PHE A 49 7.98 7.99 -4.98
CA PHE A 49 7.05 7.33 -4.05
C PHE A 49 6.05 6.44 -4.78
N ILE A 50 5.60 6.86 -5.97
CA ILE A 50 4.78 6.03 -6.87
C ILE A 50 5.57 4.78 -7.31
N LEU A 51 6.86 4.94 -7.63
CA LEU A 51 7.74 3.82 -7.94
C LEU A 51 7.94 2.87 -6.74
N ALA A 52 8.11 3.41 -5.53
CA ALA A 52 8.20 2.60 -4.31
C ALA A 52 6.92 1.78 -4.07
N LEU A 53 5.75 2.36 -4.33
CA LEU A 53 4.45 1.68 -4.33
C LEU A 53 4.39 0.55 -5.38
N GLY A 54 4.83 0.84 -6.60
CA GLY A 54 4.91 -0.13 -7.68
C GLY A 54 5.82 -1.32 -7.32
N ILE A 55 7.00 -1.06 -6.74
CA ILE A 55 7.93 -2.10 -6.30
C ILE A 55 7.31 -2.93 -5.16
N ALA A 56 6.73 -2.29 -4.15
CA ALA A 56 6.08 -2.97 -3.03
C ALA A 56 4.89 -3.83 -3.48
N GLY A 57 4.06 -3.31 -4.40
CA GLY A 57 2.95 -4.03 -5.02
C GLY A 57 3.42 -5.21 -5.87
N THR A 58 4.51 -5.04 -6.62
CA THR A 58 5.11 -6.12 -7.43
C THR A 58 5.65 -7.24 -6.54
N LEU A 59 6.32 -6.90 -5.43
CA LEU A 59 6.81 -7.89 -4.46
C LEU A 59 5.66 -8.68 -3.83
N ALA A 60 4.58 -8.00 -3.45
CA ALA A 60 3.36 -8.62 -2.91
C ALA A 60 2.67 -9.54 -3.95
N LEU A 61 2.61 -9.10 -5.21
CA LEU A 61 2.02 -9.85 -6.31
C LEU A 61 2.82 -11.11 -6.64
N ILE A 62 4.15 -11.01 -6.71
CA ILE A 62 5.05 -12.15 -6.95
C ILE A 62 4.85 -13.19 -5.84
N TYR A 63 4.75 -12.77 -4.58
CA TYR A 63 4.51 -13.68 -3.46
C TYR A 63 3.11 -14.30 -3.47
N ALA A 64 2.10 -13.58 -3.95
CA ALA A 64 0.74 -14.11 -4.09
C ALA A 64 0.64 -15.16 -5.23
N LEU A 65 1.36 -14.95 -6.33
CA LEU A 65 1.34 -15.81 -7.52
C LEU A 65 2.31 -17.01 -7.43
N TRP A 66 3.47 -16.81 -6.81
CA TRP A 66 4.55 -17.78 -6.74
C TRP A 66 4.60 -18.49 -5.38
N ASP A 67 4.85 -19.80 -5.39
CA ASP A 67 5.11 -20.56 -4.16
C ASP A 67 6.55 -20.30 -3.68
N VAL A 68 6.77 -19.17 -3.00
CA VAL A 68 8.08 -18.83 -2.47
C VAL A 68 8.32 -19.62 -1.18
N HIS A 69 9.04 -20.73 -1.31
CA HIS A 69 9.45 -21.59 -0.18
C HIS A 69 10.58 -21.00 0.69
N HIS A 70 11.09 -19.80 0.36
CA HIS A 70 12.11 -19.12 1.17
C HIS A 70 11.49 -18.38 2.36
N LEU A 71 11.76 -18.90 3.56
CA LEU A 71 11.34 -18.39 4.87
C LEU A 71 11.59 -16.88 5.08
N PHE A 72 12.64 -16.31 4.47
CA PHE A 72 12.99 -14.89 4.63
C PHE A 72 12.21 -13.94 3.73
N TYR A 73 11.59 -14.43 2.65
CA TYR A 73 10.92 -13.56 1.69
C TYR A 73 9.63 -12.96 2.27
N LYS A 74 8.93 -13.73 3.09
CA LYS A 74 7.69 -13.32 3.74
C LYS A 74 7.88 -12.13 4.69
N PRO A 75 8.77 -12.16 5.70
CA PRO A 75 8.98 -11.02 6.58
C PRO A 75 9.53 -9.79 5.84
N LEU A 76 10.41 -9.97 4.84
CA LEU A 76 10.95 -8.87 4.05
C LEU A 76 9.85 -8.15 3.27
N MET A 77 9.00 -8.91 2.58
CA MET A 77 7.85 -8.35 1.86
C MET A 77 6.88 -7.62 2.80
N THR A 78 6.54 -8.23 3.94
CA THR A 78 5.67 -7.57 4.94
C THR A 78 6.28 -6.30 5.50
N GLY A 79 7.61 -6.26 5.66
CA GLY A 79 8.33 -5.08 6.15
C GLY A 79 8.32 -3.95 5.14
N VAL A 80 8.62 -4.23 3.87
CA VAL A 80 8.59 -3.23 2.79
C VAL A 80 7.17 -2.69 2.60
N LEU A 81 6.18 -3.58 2.56
CA LEU A 81 4.78 -3.21 2.36
C LEU A 81 4.24 -2.38 3.54
N SER A 82 4.52 -2.79 4.78
CA SER A 82 4.10 -2.02 5.96
C SER A 82 4.82 -0.67 6.07
N PHE A 83 6.10 -0.58 5.72
CA PHE A 83 6.84 0.68 5.70
C PHE A 83 6.23 1.68 4.71
N VAL A 84 5.95 1.24 3.48
CA VAL A 84 5.31 2.09 2.46
C VAL A 84 3.93 2.52 2.93
N TRP A 85 3.07 1.59 3.36
CA TRP A 85 1.72 1.94 3.82
C TRP A 85 1.70 2.82 5.07
N LEU A 86 2.66 2.70 5.98
CA LEU A 86 2.80 3.61 7.13
C LEU A 86 3.16 5.03 6.70
N MET A 87 4.05 5.18 5.71
CA MET A 87 4.40 6.48 5.15
C MET A 87 3.18 7.15 4.52
N PHE A 88 2.41 6.41 3.70
CA PHE A 88 1.17 6.90 3.10
C PHE A 88 0.10 7.22 4.14
N PHE A 89 -0.05 6.37 5.16
CA PHE A 89 -0.98 6.62 6.25
C PHE A 89 -0.66 7.91 7.01
N GLY A 90 0.61 8.14 7.35
CA GLY A 90 1.03 9.38 8.03
C GLY A 90 0.75 10.64 7.20
N ALA A 91 0.98 10.57 5.89
CA ALA A 91 0.68 11.66 4.98
C ALA A 91 -0.83 11.92 4.80
N PHE A 92 -1.65 10.86 4.67
CA PHE A 92 -3.11 11.00 4.64
C PHE A 92 -3.65 11.55 5.95
N LEU A 93 -3.14 11.09 7.11
CA LEU A 93 -3.52 11.63 8.42
C LEU A 93 -3.17 13.12 8.55
N PHE A 94 -2.00 13.53 8.09
CA PHE A 94 -1.62 14.93 8.12
C PHE A 94 -2.53 15.79 7.24
N GLN A 95 -2.92 15.28 6.07
CA GLN A 95 -3.86 15.96 5.19
C GLN A 95 -5.27 16.02 5.78
N ASP A 96 -5.74 14.94 6.38
CA ASP A 96 -7.04 14.88 7.07
C ASP A 96 -7.09 15.82 8.27
N TRP A 97 -5.98 15.90 9.04
CA TRP A 97 -5.83 16.88 10.11
C TRP A 97 -5.92 18.31 9.60
N ARG A 98 -5.27 18.61 8.47
CA ARG A 98 -5.30 19.94 7.84
C ARG A 98 -6.68 20.28 7.26
N ASN A 99 -7.40 19.30 6.74
CA ASN A 99 -8.72 19.47 6.14
C ASN A 99 -9.87 19.38 7.16
N GLY A 100 -9.60 18.90 8.39
CA GLY A 100 -10.59 18.72 9.45
C GLY A 100 -11.61 17.60 9.19
N VAL A 101 -11.39 16.77 8.16
CA VAL A 101 -12.29 15.69 7.74
C VAL A 101 -11.47 14.45 7.48
N LEU A 102 -11.93 13.30 7.99
CA LEU A 102 -11.34 12.00 7.68
C LEU A 102 -11.66 11.62 6.23
N GLY A 103 -10.63 11.61 5.38
CA GLY A 103 -10.73 11.23 4.00
C GLY A 103 -10.89 9.71 3.84
N PRO A 104 -11.51 9.24 2.75
CA PRO A 104 -11.59 7.81 2.45
C PRO A 104 -10.21 7.16 2.28
N GLN A 105 -9.17 7.94 1.97
CA GLN A 105 -7.79 7.47 1.78
C GLN A 105 -7.11 7.04 3.09
N SER A 106 -7.32 7.77 4.19
CA SER A 106 -6.77 7.39 5.50
C SER A 106 -7.48 6.17 6.07
N LEU A 107 -8.78 6.02 5.83
CA LEU A 107 -9.56 4.84 6.18
C LEU A 107 -9.08 3.59 5.42
N LEU A 108 -8.79 3.71 4.13
CA LEU A 108 -8.18 2.63 3.35
C LEU A 108 -6.80 2.27 3.91
N ALA A 109 -5.93 3.25 4.12
CA ALA A 109 -4.58 3.00 4.62
C ALA A 109 -4.54 2.36 6.02
N SER A 110 -5.40 2.81 6.94
CA SER A 110 -5.55 2.17 8.25
C SER A 110 -6.08 0.74 8.15
N SER A 111 -7.08 0.49 7.29
CA SER A 111 -7.63 -0.85 7.08
C SER A 111 -6.56 -1.83 6.57
N VAL A 112 -5.77 -1.40 5.59
CA VAL A 112 -4.68 -2.19 5.02
C VAL A 112 -3.59 -2.50 6.05
N LEU A 113 -3.21 -1.51 6.88
CA LEU A 113 -2.27 -1.72 7.97
C LEU A 113 -2.82 -2.68 9.04
N LEU A 114 -4.11 -2.59 9.38
CA LEU A 114 -4.76 -3.50 10.32
C LEU A 114 -4.81 -4.94 9.79
N ILE A 115 -5.10 -5.14 8.50
CA ILE A 115 -5.08 -6.46 7.86
C ILE A 115 -3.67 -7.05 7.91
N MET A 116 -2.64 -6.25 7.60
CA MET A 116 -1.25 -6.69 7.69
C MET A 116 -0.85 -7.04 9.13
N LEU A 117 -1.23 -6.21 10.11
CA LEU A 117 -0.98 -6.48 11.53
C LEU A 117 -1.65 -7.78 11.98
N GLY A 118 -2.90 -8.00 11.58
CA GLY A 118 -3.63 -9.24 11.87
C GLY A 118 -2.93 -10.47 11.31
N GLU A 119 -2.47 -10.43 10.06
CA GLU A 119 -1.70 -11.52 9.43
C GLU A 119 -0.35 -11.78 10.15
N ILE A 120 0.33 -10.74 10.64
CA ILE A 120 1.58 -10.90 11.40
C ILE A 120 1.31 -11.50 12.79
N LEU A 121 0.26 -11.05 13.47
CA LEU A 121 -0.09 -11.48 14.82
C LEU A 121 -0.60 -12.94 14.84
N VAL A 122 -1.53 -13.27 13.94
CA VAL A 122 -2.15 -14.61 13.84
C VAL A 122 -1.16 -15.69 13.44
N ARG A 123 -0.07 -15.35 12.74
CA ARG A 123 0.95 -16.33 12.32
C ARG A 123 2.16 -16.42 13.26
N ARG A 124 2.23 -15.59 14.30
CA ARG A 124 3.25 -15.68 15.36
C ARG A 124 2.74 -16.40 16.62
N GLY A 125 1.43 -16.50 16.81
CA GLY A 125 0.80 -17.36 17.84
C GLY A 125 0.55 -18.77 17.34
#